data_AF-A0A9P7WY80-F1
#
_entry.id   AF-A0A9P7WY80-F1
#
_cell.length_a   1.000
_cell.length_b   1.000
_cell.length_c   1.000
_cell.angle_alpha   90.00
_cell.angle_beta   90.00
_cell.angle_gamma   90.00
#
_symmetry.space_group_name_H-M   'P 1'
#
loop_
_entity.id
_entity.type
_entity.pdbx_description
1 polymer ?
#
loop_
_entity_poly.entity_id
_entity_poly.type
_entity_poly.pdbx_seq_one_letter_code
_entity_poly.pdbx_strand_id
1 'polypeptide(L)'
;MAIKTSQEECSDRRCQAAWVGQVNDVTYKASVGMFDLFRDKKRVKSYSREDAPFPFAYGKGFWDWLRIANGGRGMPNFMKAMQFTNSLMMTDLSCYPWVDLGPDVILVDVGGGDGSAVAGILPFASNILRAFVQDRPGVIELAKSYWNHQNSALVQSGRVILQAHDFFTEQPVWSDQEAITIMRHLNDAVAGHSRLLVQDIVISHACHDRGGADSNAMNGAYPPPYPAPLPANGGLANENQLNAGYSGR
;
A
#
# COMPACT_ATOMS: atom_id res chain seq x y z
N MET A 1 25.92 5.22 -5.70
CA MET A 1 25.83 4.14 -4.69
C MET A 1 24.51 3.43 -4.96
N ALA A 2 24.52 2.11 -5.21
CA ALA A 2 23.28 1.37 -5.47
C ALA A 2 22.46 1.29 -4.18
N ILE A 3 21.19 1.72 -4.23
CA ILE A 3 20.24 1.60 -3.12
C ILE A 3 19.73 0.17 -3.14
N LYS A 4 19.87 -0.54 -2.02
CA LYS A 4 19.30 -1.89 -1.89
C LYS A 4 17.83 -1.81 -1.54
N THR A 5 17.02 -2.62 -2.21
CA THR A 5 15.55 -2.67 -2.03
C THR A 5 15.16 -3.84 -1.12
N SER A 6 13.93 -3.82 -0.60
CA SER A 6 13.39 -4.92 0.23
C SER A 6 13.39 -6.27 -0.48
N GLN A 7 13.35 -6.30 -1.82
CA GLN A 7 13.46 -7.54 -2.60
C GLN A 7 14.76 -8.29 -2.34
N GLU A 8 15.88 -7.60 -2.11
CA GLU A 8 17.17 -8.23 -1.80
C GLU A 8 17.23 -8.78 -0.36
N GLU A 9 16.42 -8.24 0.56
CA GLU A 9 16.33 -8.70 1.95
C GLU A 9 15.36 -9.88 2.12
N CYS A 10 14.38 -10.01 1.20
CA CYS A 10 13.24 -10.91 1.37
C CYS A 10 13.40 -12.31 0.75
N SER A 11 14.57 -12.66 0.22
CA SER A 11 14.91 -14.06 -0.09
C SER A 11 15.12 -14.92 1.17
N ASP A 12 15.08 -14.32 2.36
CA ASP A 12 15.25 -15.00 3.64
C ASP A 12 14.01 -15.85 4.00
N ARG A 13 14.26 -17.10 4.42
CA ARG A 13 13.25 -18.05 4.94
C ARG A 13 12.38 -17.43 6.05
N ARG A 14 12.88 -16.46 6.80
CA ARG A 14 12.14 -15.78 7.87
C ARG A 14 10.96 -14.96 7.34
N CYS A 15 11.09 -14.31 6.19
CA CYS A 15 10.00 -13.52 5.61
C CYS A 15 8.95 -14.42 4.95
N GLN A 16 9.40 -15.49 4.28
CA GLN A 16 8.51 -16.55 3.79
C GLN A 16 7.70 -17.19 4.92
N ALA A 17 8.35 -17.56 6.02
CA ALA A 17 7.68 -18.16 7.17
C ALA A 17 6.68 -17.18 7.82
N ALA A 18 7.03 -15.89 7.92
CA ALA A 18 6.12 -14.86 8.41
C ALA A 18 4.89 -14.71 7.51
N TRP A 19 5.07 -14.70 6.19
CA TRP A 19 3.98 -14.67 5.22
C TRP A 19 3.09 -15.91 5.31
N VAL A 20 3.67 -17.11 5.35
CA VAL A 20 2.92 -18.37 5.51
C VAL A 20 2.10 -18.35 6.80
N GLY A 21 2.67 -17.86 7.90
CA GLY A 21 1.94 -17.69 9.17
C GLY A 21 0.80 -16.69 9.05
N GLN A 22 1.03 -15.55 8.41
CA GLN A 22 0.01 -14.52 8.21
C GLN A 22 -1.16 -15.00 7.35
N VAL A 23 -0.88 -15.77 6.30
CA VAL A 23 -1.92 -16.32 5.42
C VAL A 23 -2.68 -17.44 6.14
N ASN A 24 -1.99 -18.42 6.70
CA ASN A 24 -2.62 -19.64 7.19
C ASN A 24 -3.16 -19.53 8.63
N ASP A 25 -2.34 -19.05 9.57
CA ASP A 25 -2.70 -19.05 10.99
C ASP A 25 -3.51 -17.82 11.40
N VAL A 26 -3.43 -16.75 10.60
CA VAL A 26 -4.12 -15.48 10.87
C VAL A 26 -5.31 -15.29 9.94
N THR A 27 -5.06 -15.20 8.64
CA THR A 27 -6.11 -14.80 7.67
C THR A 27 -7.12 -15.92 7.41
N TYR A 28 -6.67 -17.14 7.08
CA TYR A 28 -7.61 -18.24 6.83
C TYR A 28 -8.42 -18.61 8.08
N LYS A 29 -7.79 -18.59 9.26
CA LYS A 29 -8.50 -18.81 10.52
C LYS A 29 -9.59 -17.77 10.77
N ALA A 30 -9.32 -16.48 10.52
CA ALA A 30 -10.38 -15.45 10.55
C ALA A 30 -11.49 -15.71 9.52
N SER A 31 -11.11 -16.14 8.31
CA SER A 31 -12.05 -16.32 7.20
C SER A 31 -13.10 -17.42 7.44
N VAL A 32 -12.86 -18.36 8.36
CA VAL A 32 -13.86 -19.38 8.73
C VAL A 32 -15.16 -18.75 9.23
N GLY A 33 -15.08 -17.61 9.94
CA GLY A 33 -16.26 -16.88 10.41
C GLY A 33 -17.05 -16.16 9.31
N MET A 34 -16.54 -16.12 8.07
CA MET A 34 -17.17 -15.39 6.98
C MET A 34 -18.51 -16.01 6.55
N PHE A 35 -18.65 -17.34 6.63
CA PHE A 35 -19.91 -18.03 6.34
C PHE A 35 -21.05 -17.56 7.25
N ASP A 36 -20.79 -17.46 8.55
CA ASP A 36 -21.77 -17.02 9.53
C ASP A 36 -22.14 -15.55 9.34
N LEU A 37 -21.16 -14.70 9.05
CA LEU A 37 -21.37 -13.27 8.78
C LEU A 37 -22.20 -13.03 7.52
N PHE A 38 -22.01 -13.80 6.46
CA PHE A 38 -22.82 -13.67 5.24
C PHE A 38 -24.29 -14.08 5.43
N ARG A 39 -24.60 -14.88 6.46
CA ARG A 39 -25.97 -15.25 6.81
C ARG A 39 -26.63 -14.27 7.78
N ASP A 40 -25.84 -13.45 8.46
CA ASP A 40 -26.35 -12.39 9.33
C ASP A 40 -26.80 -11.18 8.50
N LYS A 41 -28.12 -11.04 8.33
CA LYS A 41 -28.73 -9.92 7.58
C LYS A 41 -28.36 -8.54 8.12
N LYS A 42 -27.96 -8.41 9.39
CA LYS A 42 -27.55 -7.13 9.98
C LYS A 42 -26.12 -6.76 9.59
N ARG A 43 -25.25 -7.76 9.40
CA ARG A 43 -23.82 -7.57 9.22
C ARG A 43 -23.35 -7.76 7.78
N VAL A 44 -24.09 -8.51 6.96
CA VAL A 44 -23.70 -8.85 5.58
C VAL A 44 -23.43 -7.66 4.65
N LYS A 45 -23.99 -6.48 4.95
CA LYS A 45 -23.74 -5.22 4.22
C LYS A 45 -23.04 -4.16 5.08
N SER A 46 -22.48 -4.54 6.21
CA SER A 46 -21.81 -3.62 7.13
C SER A 46 -20.43 -3.24 6.60
N TYR A 47 -20.09 -1.95 6.72
CA TYR A 47 -18.75 -1.43 6.48
C TYR A 47 -17.98 -1.18 7.80
N SER A 48 -18.57 -1.54 8.95
CA SER A 48 -17.91 -1.45 10.25
C SER A 48 -16.75 -2.44 10.32
N ARG A 49 -15.64 -2.00 10.94
CA ARG A 49 -14.46 -2.86 11.16
C ARG A 49 -14.76 -3.95 12.19
N GLU A 50 -15.75 -3.72 13.05
CA GLU A 50 -16.21 -4.62 14.10
C GLU A 50 -17.09 -5.76 13.55
N ASP A 51 -17.78 -5.52 12.44
CA ASP A 51 -18.61 -6.50 11.75
C ASP A 51 -17.84 -7.33 10.69
N ALA A 52 -16.53 -7.49 10.88
CA ALA A 52 -15.67 -8.30 10.02
C ALA A 52 -15.37 -9.70 10.61
N PRO A 53 -14.96 -10.69 9.79
CA PRO A 53 -14.61 -12.03 10.29
C PRO A 53 -13.47 -12.03 11.32
N PHE A 54 -12.56 -11.05 11.23
CA PHE A 54 -11.38 -10.99 12.07
C PHE A 54 -11.70 -10.72 13.56
N PRO A 55 -12.43 -9.65 13.93
CA PRO A 55 -12.89 -9.47 15.31
C PRO A 55 -13.69 -10.65 15.86
N PHE A 56 -14.46 -11.35 15.04
CA PHE A 56 -15.17 -12.55 15.47
C PHE A 56 -14.21 -13.67 15.88
N ALA A 57 -13.15 -13.91 15.11
CA ALA A 57 -12.18 -14.96 15.38
C ALA A 57 -11.20 -14.62 16.53
N TYR A 58 -10.86 -13.34 16.71
CA TYR A 58 -9.79 -12.91 17.62
C TYR A 58 -10.23 -11.98 18.74
N GLY A 59 -11.51 -11.57 18.78
CA GLY A 59 -12.08 -10.68 19.79
C GLY A 59 -11.56 -9.23 19.74
N LYS A 60 -10.82 -8.85 18.69
CA LYS A 60 -10.19 -7.53 18.52
C LYS A 60 -10.09 -7.15 17.05
N GLY A 61 -10.03 -5.84 16.77
CA GLY A 61 -9.64 -5.35 15.46
C GLY A 61 -8.22 -5.79 15.07
N PHE A 62 -7.98 -5.96 13.78
CA PHE A 62 -6.72 -6.48 13.23
C PHE A 62 -5.47 -5.76 13.77
N TRP A 63 -5.50 -4.43 13.73
CA TRP A 63 -4.36 -3.61 14.16
C TRP A 63 -4.09 -3.69 15.66
N ASP A 64 -5.13 -3.75 16.49
CA ASP A 64 -4.97 -3.90 17.94
C ASP A 64 -4.52 -5.31 18.32
N TRP A 65 -5.00 -6.32 17.60
CA TRP A 65 -4.54 -7.69 17.77
C TRP A 65 -3.03 -7.81 17.47
N LEU A 66 -2.54 -7.20 16.38
CA LEU A 66 -1.11 -7.24 16.01
C LEU A 66 -0.18 -6.69 17.10
N ARG A 67 -0.65 -5.73 17.90
CA ARG A 67 0.14 -5.13 19.00
C ARG A 67 0.44 -6.12 20.12
N ILE A 68 -0.47 -7.05 20.39
CA ILE A 68 -0.37 -7.97 21.53
C ILE A 68 -0.12 -9.42 21.12
N ALA A 69 -0.41 -9.78 19.87
CA ALA A 69 -0.29 -11.14 19.36
C ALA A 69 1.14 -11.68 19.52
N ASN A 70 1.25 -12.97 19.79
CA ASN A 70 2.52 -13.69 19.90
C ASN A 70 3.52 -13.03 20.88
N GLY A 71 3.03 -12.49 22.00
CA GLY A 71 3.86 -11.79 22.97
C GLY A 71 4.49 -10.51 22.43
N GLY A 72 3.72 -9.73 21.64
CA GLY A 72 4.18 -8.49 21.01
C GLY A 72 4.93 -8.68 19.68
N ARG A 73 4.96 -9.91 19.14
CA ARG A 73 5.61 -10.22 17.85
C ARG A 73 4.67 -10.16 16.64
N GLY A 74 3.39 -9.86 16.84
CA GLY A 74 2.42 -9.72 15.76
C GLY A 74 2.86 -8.69 14.71
N MET A 75 3.10 -7.44 15.12
CA MET A 75 3.51 -6.37 14.20
C MET A 75 4.84 -6.65 13.46
N PRO A 76 5.95 -7.07 14.14
CA PRO A 76 7.17 -7.45 13.44
C PRO A 76 6.98 -8.58 12.41
N ASN A 77 6.17 -9.59 12.73
CA ASN A 77 5.89 -10.68 11.80
C ASN A 77 5.05 -10.19 10.61
N PHE A 78 4.05 -9.35 10.87
CA PHE A 78 3.24 -8.76 9.80
C PHE A 78 4.08 -7.91 8.84
N MET A 79 5.01 -7.10 9.35
CA MET A 79 5.91 -6.31 8.49
C MET A 79 6.81 -7.19 7.61
N LYS A 80 7.35 -8.29 8.15
CA LYS A 80 8.10 -9.27 7.35
C LYS A 80 7.24 -9.96 6.29
N ALA A 81 6.00 -10.26 6.62
CA ALA A 81 5.04 -10.80 5.65
C ALA A 81 4.77 -9.79 4.53
N MET A 82 4.61 -8.50 4.85
CA MET A 82 4.44 -7.42 3.87
C MET A 82 5.66 -7.25 2.96
N GLN A 83 6.88 -7.32 3.52
CA GLN A 83 8.12 -7.31 2.71
C GLN A 83 8.13 -8.45 1.69
N PHE A 84 7.67 -9.64 2.08
CA PHE A 84 7.59 -10.78 1.17
C PHE A 84 6.49 -10.62 0.14
N THR A 85 5.33 -10.10 0.53
CA THR A 85 4.27 -9.77 -0.42
C THR A 85 4.78 -8.76 -1.46
N ASN A 86 5.53 -7.73 -1.07
CA ASN A 86 6.11 -6.74 -1.98
C ASN A 86 7.18 -7.33 -2.91
N SER A 87 7.85 -8.43 -2.52
CA SER A 87 8.78 -9.13 -3.43
C SER A 87 8.08 -10.05 -4.42
N LEU A 88 6.89 -10.57 -4.06
CA LEU A 88 6.04 -11.35 -4.96
C LEU A 88 5.24 -10.47 -5.93
N MET A 89 4.73 -9.35 -5.42
CA MET A 89 4.03 -8.35 -6.21
C MET A 89 5.08 -7.59 -7.02
N MET A 90 5.15 -7.84 -8.33
CA MET A 90 6.02 -7.09 -9.24
C MET A 90 5.53 -5.65 -9.36
N THR A 91 5.72 -4.86 -8.31
CA THR A 91 5.38 -3.44 -8.31
C THR A 91 6.33 -2.75 -9.27
N ASP A 92 5.82 -2.39 -10.44
CA ASP A 92 6.55 -1.56 -11.37
C ASP A 92 6.49 -0.11 -10.90
N LEU A 93 7.51 0.30 -10.16
CA LEU A 93 7.68 1.69 -9.74
C LEU A 93 8.02 2.60 -10.92
N SER A 94 8.36 2.10 -12.12
CA SER A 94 8.63 2.94 -13.29
C SER A 94 7.37 3.48 -13.97
N CYS A 95 6.18 3.05 -13.53
CA CYS A 95 4.89 3.46 -14.10
C CYS A 95 4.57 4.96 -13.91
N TYR A 96 5.31 5.64 -13.04
CA TYR A 96 5.21 7.08 -12.84
C TYR A 96 6.49 7.77 -13.36
N PRO A 97 6.38 8.91 -14.05
CA PRO A 97 7.55 9.59 -14.65
C PRO A 97 8.38 10.34 -13.59
N TRP A 98 9.03 9.59 -12.69
CA TRP A 98 9.83 10.14 -11.60
C TRP A 98 10.99 11.02 -12.06
N VAL A 99 11.55 10.71 -13.24
CA VAL A 99 12.65 11.46 -13.87
C VAL A 99 12.23 12.85 -14.34
N ASP A 100 10.94 13.03 -14.68
CA ASP A 100 10.40 14.26 -15.25
C ASP A 100 9.86 15.20 -14.16
N LEU A 101 10.03 14.84 -12.89
CA LEU A 101 9.64 15.69 -11.78
C LEU A 101 10.48 16.97 -11.78
N GLY A 102 9.84 18.09 -11.46
CA GLY A 102 10.52 19.39 -11.33
C GLY A 102 11.62 19.37 -10.25
N PRO A 103 12.43 20.44 -10.15
CA PRO A 103 13.42 20.54 -9.09
C PRO A 103 12.76 20.58 -7.70
N ASP A 104 13.52 20.20 -6.68
CA ASP A 104 13.18 20.36 -5.26
C ASP A 104 11.89 19.63 -4.81
N VAL A 105 11.64 18.44 -5.37
CA VAL A 105 10.46 17.64 -5.02
C VAL A 105 10.58 17.06 -3.62
N ILE A 106 9.49 17.17 -2.86
CA ILE A 106 9.29 16.47 -1.59
C ILE A 106 8.36 15.28 -1.84
N LEU A 107 8.84 14.08 -1.55
CA LEU A 107 8.03 12.86 -1.54
C LEU A 107 7.55 12.58 -0.11
N VAL A 108 6.27 12.28 0.06
CA VAL A 108 5.71 11.81 1.34
C VAL A 108 5.01 10.48 1.10
N ASP A 109 5.60 9.41 1.63
CA ASP A 109 5.08 8.05 1.60
C ASP A 109 4.21 7.82 2.85
N VAL A 110 2.89 7.99 2.67
CA VAL A 110 1.89 7.95 3.73
C VAL A 110 1.44 6.52 3.98
N GLY A 111 1.69 6.00 5.19
CA GLY A 111 1.53 4.57 5.46
C GLY A 111 2.65 3.74 4.83
N GLY A 112 3.85 4.31 4.71
CA GLY A 112 4.97 3.75 3.96
C GLY A 112 5.60 2.50 4.56
N GLY A 113 5.15 2.04 5.73
CA GLY A 113 5.65 0.83 6.36
C GLY A 113 7.15 0.93 6.70
N ASP A 114 7.95 0.07 6.08
CA ASP A 114 9.41 0.10 6.21
C ASP A 114 10.10 1.12 5.29
N GLY A 115 9.37 1.75 4.36
CA GLY A 115 9.90 2.70 3.38
C GLY A 115 10.54 2.04 2.15
N SER A 116 10.30 0.75 1.92
CA SER A 116 10.88 0.04 0.77
C SER A 116 10.47 0.62 -0.58
N ALA A 117 9.27 1.21 -0.70
CA ALA A 117 8.84 1.93 -1.89
C ALA A 117 9.73 3.16 -2.16
N VAL A 118 9.98 4.00 -1.15
CA VAL A 118 10.91 5.14 -1.24
C VAL A 118 12.31 4.69 -1.65
N ALA A 119 12.82 3.59 -1.07
CA ALA A 119 14.12 3.03 -1.47
C ALA A 119 14.15 2.61 -2.95
N GLY A 120 13.05 2.09 -3.48
CA GLY A 120 12.92 1.73 -4.90
C GLY A 120 12.77 2.93 -5.85
N ILE A 121 12.18 4.05 -5.38
CA ILE A 121 11.94 5.26 -6.18
C ILE A 121 13.20 6.13 -6.31
N LEU A 122 13.92 6.35 -5.22
CA LEU A 122 15.07 7.28 -5.15
C LEU A 122 16.17 7.06 -6.21
N PRO A 123 16.48 5.83 -6.69
CA PRO A 123 17.43 5.62 -7.78
C PRO A 123 17.04 6.30 -9.10
N PHE A 124 15.73 6.40 -9.37
CA PHE A 124 15.20 6.97 -10.61
C PHE A 124 14.83 8.44 -10.47
N ALA A 125 14.75 8.94 -9.23
CA ALA A 125 14.18 10.24 -8.91
C ALA A 125 15.24 11.18 -8.31
N SER A 126 16.24 11.58 -9.12
CA SER A 126 17.32 12.46 -8.67
C SER A 126 16.83 13.82 -8.16
N ASN A 127 15.68 14.27 -8.65
CA ASN A 127 15.09 15.57 -8.31
C ASN A 127 14.33 15.56 -6.97
N ILE A 128 14.16 14.38 -6.34
CA ILE A 128 13.65 14.28 -4.97
C ILE A 128 14.74 14.76 -4.01
N LEU A 129 14.51 15.95 -3.47
CA LEU A 129 15.36 16.59 -2.47
C LEU A 129 15.20 15.89 -1.11
N ARG A 130 13.97 15.50 -0.77
CA ARG A 130 13.64 14.88 0.52
C ARG A 130 12.47 13.92 0.38
N ALA A 131 12.58 12.75 1.01
CA ALA A 131 11.52 11.77 1.11
C ALA A 131 11.15 11.51 2.58
N PHE A 132 9.88 11.68 2.93
CA PHE A 132 9.33 11.32 4.23
C PHE A 132 8.69 9.94 4.13
N VAL A 133 9.06 9.03 5.03
CA VAL A 133 8.34 7.77 5.25
C VAL A 133 7.51 7.94 6.51
N GLN A 134 6.20 7.95 6.37
CA GLN A 134 5.25 8.17 7.46
C GLN A 134 4.49 6.89 7.80
N ASP A 135 4.50 6.53 9.07
CA ASP A 135 3.66 5.46 9.62
C ASP A 135 3.51 5.65 11.13
N ARG A 136 2.76 4.78 11.78
CA ARG A 136 2.58 4.78 13.23
C ARG A 136 3.92 4.57 13.95
N PRO A 137 4.06 5.05 15.21
CA PRO A 137 5.32 4.99 15.94
C PRO A 137 5.99 3.61 15.96
N GLY A 138 5.24 2.54 16.26
CA GLY A 138 5.80 1.18 16.32
C GLY A 138 6.28 0.63 14.98
N VAL A 139 5.74 1.11 13.87
CA VAL A 139 6.18 0.74 12.51
C VAL A 139 7.44 1.52 12.14
N ILE A 140 7.48 2.82 12.45
CA ILE A 140 8.66 3.67 12.22
C ILE A 140 9.89 3.19 13.01
N GLU A 141 9.72 2.69 14.24
CA GLU A 141 10.83 2.08 14.97
C GLU A 141 11.41 0.84 14.24
N LEU A 142 10.56 0.04 13.60
CA LEU A 142 10.99 -1.10 12.81
C LEU A 142 11.63 -0.65 11.48
N ALA A 143 11.09 0.39 10.84
CA ALA A 143 11.66 0.99 9.63
C ALA A 143 13.09 1.52 9.88
N LYS A 144 13.37 2.12 11.04
CA LYS A 144 14.73 2.56 11.39
C LYS A 144 15.75 1.42 11.30
N SER A 145 15.38 0.20 11.70
CA SER A 145 16.25 -0.97 11.59
C SER A 145 16.59 -1.29 10.13
N TYR A 146 15.58 -1.27 9.25
CA TYR A 146 15.76 -1.49 7.81
C TYR A 146 16.70 -0.44 7.20
N TRP A 147 16.44 0.83 7.43
CA TRP A 147 17.23 1.92 6.86
C TRP A 147 18.66 1.97 7.43
N ASN A 148 18.86 1.71 8.72
CA ASN A 148 20.20 1.69 9.33
C ASN A 148 21.10 0.59 8.78
N HIS A 149 20.54 -0.54 8.34
CA HIS A 149 21.32 -1.66 7.86
C HIS A 149 21.85 -1.44 6.43
N GLN A 150 21.03 -0.86 5.55
CA GLN A 150 21.33 -0.86 4.10
C GLN A 150 21.43 0.53 3.47
N ASN A 151 20.79 1.54 4.05
CA ASN A 151 20.59 2.85 3.42
C ASN A 151 20.83 4.01 4.42
N SER A 152 21.69 3.80 5.41
CA SER A 152 21.90 4.72 6.54
C SER A 152 22.40 6.09 6.11
N ALA A 153 23.18 6.17 5.03
CA ALA A 153 23.65 7.43 4.46
C ALA A 153 22.51 8.35 3.99
N LEU A 154 21.40 7.79 3.50
CA LEU A 154 20.24 8.57 3.07
C LEU A 154 19.48 9.17 4.26
N VAL A 155 19.42 8.45 5.38
CA VAL A 155 18.85 8.96 6.62
C VAL A 155 19.77 9.98 7.28
N GLN A 156 21.08 9.70 7.36
CA GLN A 156 22.07 10.59 7.97
C GLN A 156 22.21 11.92 7.23
N SER A 157 22.10 11.91 5.90
CA SER A 157 22.09 13.13 5.08
C SER A 157 20.79 13.93 5.17
N GLY A 158 19.75 13.37 5.81
CA GLY A 158 18.42 13.98 5.85
C GLY A 158 17.64 13.90 4.53
N ARG A 159 18.14 13.13 3.55
CA ARG A 159 17.44 12.87 2.28
C ARG A 159 16.22 11.96 2.49
N VAL A 160 16.29 11.06 3.46
CA VAL A 160 15.15 10.24 3.93
C VAL A 160 14.86 10.57 5.39
N ILE A 161 13.60 10.86 5.70
CA ILE A 161 13.13 11.18 7.05
C ILE A 161 12.06 10.15 7.45
N LEU A 162 12.32 9.43 8.54
CA LEU A 162 11.37 8.49 9.11
C LEU A 162 10.53 9.24 10.16
N GLN A 163 9.25 9.43 9.88
CA GLN A 163 8.37 10.30 10.67
C GLN A 163 7.19 9.50 11.22
N ALA A 164 7.08 9.44 12.56
CA ALA A 164 5.89 8.90 13.18
C ALA A 164 4.69 9.83 12.93
N HIS A 165 3.66 9.32 12.26
CA HIS A 165 2.47 10.09 11.94
C HIS A 165 1.24 9.18 11.88
N ASP A 166 0.11 9.71 12.34
CA ASP A 166 -1.20 9.12 12.14
C ASP A 166 -1.89 9.86 10.98
N PHE A 167 -2.02 9.20 9.83
CA PHE A 167 -2.59 9.82 8.63
C PHE A 167 -4.09 10.16 8.74
N PHE A 168 -4.76 9.76 9.83
CA PHE A 168 -6.11 10.25 10.15
C PHE A 168 -6.08 11.63 10.82
N THR A 169 -4.90 12.12 11.22
CA THR A 169 -4.68 13.48 11.73
C THR A 169 -4.17 14.40 10.63
N GLU A 170 -4.14 15.70 10.89
CA GLU A 170 -3.61 16.70 9.97
C GLU A 170 -2.18 16.35 9.52
N GLN A 171 -1.87 16.61 8.25
CA GLN A 171 -0.59 16.26 7.65
C GLN A 171 0.51 17.24 8.11
N PRO A 172 1.49 16.83 8.93
CA PRO A 172 2.48 17.74 9.52
C PRO A 172 3.43 18.37 8.49
N VAL A 173 3.47 17.87 7.26
CA VAL A 173 4.31 18.40 6.19
C VAL A 173 3.61 19.56 5.44
N TRP A 174 2.28 19.69 5.50
CA TRP A 174 1.49 20.73 4.82
C TRP A 174 0.23 21.11 5.62
N SER A 175 0.08 22.38 6.00
CA SER A 175 -1.09 22.89 6.72
C SER A 175 -2.12 23.45 5.75
N ASP A 176 -3.36 22.98 5.79
CA ASP A 176 -4.54 23.80 5.50
C ASP A 176 -5.81 23.13 6.06
N GLN A 177 -6.76 23.99 6.43
CA GLN A 177 -7.91 23.71 7.28
C GLN A 177 -9.12 23.16 6.48
N GLU A 178 -9.65 22.01 6.92
CA GLU A 178 -11.05 21.50 6.78
C GLU A 178 -11.29 20.17 6.03
N ALA A 179 -11.59 19.14 6.85
CA ALA A 179 -11.45 17.71 6.60
C ALA A 179 -12.69 16.94 6.06
N ILE A 180 -12.40 15.84 5.35
CA ILE A 180 -13.03 14.49 5.39
C ILE A 180 -11.89 13.46 5.17
N THR A 181 -11.73 12.52 6.09
CA THR A 181 -10.52 12.38 6.95
C THR A 181 -9.22 11.81 6.37
N ILE A 182 -9.16 11.21 5.17
CA ILE A 182 -7.87 10.77 4.59
C ILE A 182 -7.66 11.41 3.22
N MET A 183 -8.56 11.14 2.27
CA MET A 183 -8.43 11.68 0.92
C MET A 183 -8.55 13.20 0.90
N ARG A 184 -9.30 13.85 1.81
CA ARG A 184 -9.22 15.32 1.92
C ARG A 184 -7.96 15.78 2.63
N HIS A 185 -7.50 15.16 3.73
CA HIS A 185 -6.22 15.59 4.33
C HIS A 185 -5.06 15.53 3.33
N LEU A 186 -5.10 14.55 2.41
CA LEU A 186 -4.15 14.47 1.31
C LEU A 186 -4.49 15.46 0.18
N ASN A 187 -5.76 15.67 -0.17
CA ASN A 187 -6.17 16.60 -1.23
C ASN A 187 -6.04 18.10 -0.84
N ASP A 188 -6.29 18.47 0.41
CA ASP A 188 -6.13 19.83 0.95
C ASP A 188 -4.62 20.14 1.09
N ALA A 189 -3.81 19.14 1.43
CA ALA A 189 -2.36 19.21 1.30
C ALA A 189 -1.89 19.29 -0.18
N VAL A 190 -2.76 18.99 -1.14
CA VAL A 190 -2.50 19.07 -2.57
C VAL A 190 -2.91 20.45 -3.12
N ALA A 191 -2.36 21.53 -2.54
CA ALA A 191 -2.49 22.87 -3.13
C ALA A 191 -1.50 23.06 -4.30
N GLY A 192 -2.01 23.52 -5.46
CA GLY A 192 -1.26 24.09 -6.60
C GLY A 192 -0.35 23.14 -7.39
N HIS A 193 0.75 22.69 -6.80
CA HIS A 193 1.84 21.95 -7.46
C HIS A 193 2.05 20.52 -6.95
N SER A 194 1.32 20.13 -5.91
CA SER A 194 1.36 18.79 -5.33
C SER A 194 0.58 17.78 -6.17
N ARG A 195 0.86 16.49 -5.99
CA ARG A 195 0.13 15.38 -6.63
C ARG A 195 -0.09 14.27 -5.61
N LEU A 196 -1.28 13.69 -5.61
CA LEU A 196 -1.58 12.48 -4.86
C LEU A 196 -1.41 11.26 -5.77
N LEU A 197 -0.53 10.34 -5.37
CA LEU A 197 -0.32 9.06 -6.04
C LEU A 197 -0.93 7.96 -5.18
N VAL A 198 -1.82 7.17 -5.77
CA VAL A 198 -2.42 6.00 -5.11
C VAL A 198 -1.93 4.76 -5.84
N GLN A 199 -1.22 3.90 -5.12
CA GLN A 199 -0.74 2.63 -5.64
C GLN A 199 -1.59 1.51 -5.04
N ASP A 200 -2.51 0.97 -5.85
CA ASP A 200 -3.41 -0.11 -5.44
C ASP A 200 -3.77 -0.98 -6.66
N ILE A 201 -4.37 -2.14 -6.39
CA ILE A 201 -4.91 -3.02 -7.43
C ILE A 201 -6.21 -2.41 -7.96
N VAL A 202 -6.22 -2.09 -9.26
CA VAL A 202 -7.44 -1.64 -9.95
C VAL A 202 -8.18 -2.86 -10.48
N ILE A 203 -9.25 -3.25 -9.81
CA ILE A 203 -10.06 -4.41 -10.20
C ILE A 203 -11.03 -3.99 -11.32
N SER A 204 -10.86 -4.58 -12.50
CA SER A 204 -11.76 -4.36 -13.64
C SER A 204 -13.05 -5.17 -13.50
N HIS A 205 -14.14 -4.65 -14.05
CA HIS A 205 -15.43 -5.36 -14.06
C HIS A 205 -15.33 -6.69 -14.83
N ALA A 206 -15.74 -7.79 -14.19
CA ALA A 206 -15.79 -9.11 -14.82
C ALA A 206 -16.89 -9.21 -15.91
N CYS A 207 -17.90 -8.35 -15.84
CA CYS A 207 -18.99 -8.27 -16.80
C CYS A 207 -18.64 -7.36 -17.96
N HIS A 208 -19.16 -7.67 -19.15
CA HIS A 208 -19.16 -6.76 -20.31
C HIS A 208 -20.22 -5.66 -20.15
N ASP A 209 -20.26 -4.98 -19.00
CA ASP A 209 -21.19 -3.87 -18.82
C ASP A 209 -20.75 -2.68 -19.67
N ARG A 210 -21.56 -2.38 -20.69
CA ARG A 210 -21.39 -1.25 -21.61
C ARG A 210 -22.04 0.05 -21.10
N GLY A 211 -22.63 0.04 -19.91
CA GLY A 211 -23.37 1.18 -19.37
C GLY A 211 -22.66 1.76 -18.15
N GLY A 212 -21.99 2.89 -18.30
CA GLY A 212 -21.44 3.61 -17.14
C GLY A 212 -20.20 4.45 -17.40
N ALA A 213 -19.66 4.49 -18.62
CA ALA A 213 -18.83 5.62 -19.01
C ALA A 213 -19.77 6.80 -19.28
N ASP A 214 -20.22 7.48 -18.22
CA ASP A 214 -20.74 8.83 -18.35
C ASP A 214 -19.73 9.68 -19.13
N SER A 215 -20.16 10.78 -19.75
CA SER A 215 -19.31 11.69 -20.52
C SER A 215 -18.10 12.27 -19.75
N ASN A 216 -17.97 11.95 -18.46
CA ASN A 216 -16.87 12.32 -17.57
C ASN A 216 -15.86 11.19 -17.30
N ALA A 217 -16.00 10.01 -17.93
CA ALA A 217 -15.02 8.94 -17.78
C ALA A 217 -13.66 9.36 -18.36
N MET A 218 -12.57 9.15 -17.60
CA MET A 218 -11.23 9.44 -18.11
C MET A 218 -10.90 8.53 -19.30
N ASN A 219 -10.35 9.12 -20.35
CA ASN A 219 -9.93 8.37 -21.53
C ASN A 219 -8.85 7.34 -21.12
N GLY A 220 -9.05 6.07 -21.47
CA GLY A 220 -8.18 4.97 -21.06
C GLY A 220 -8.41 4.42 -19.65
N ALA A 221 -9.41 4.91 -18.89
CA ALA A 221 -9.73 4.38 -17.57
C ALA A 221 -10.19 2.91 -17.58
N TYR A 222 -10.73 2.45 -18.71
CA TYR A 222 -11.15 1.08 -18.90
C TYR A 222 -10.44 0.48 -20.12
N PRO A 223 -9.63 -0.58 -19.95
CA PRO A 223 -9.07 -1.29 -21.09
C PRO A 223 -10.19 -1.90 -21.94
N PRO A 224 -9.98 -2.09 -23.26
CA PRO A 224 -10.94 -2.78 -24.09
C PRO A 224 -11.18 -4.20 -23.54
N PRO A 225 -12.44 -4.67 -23.48
CA PRO A 225 -12.75 -5.97 -22.88
C PRO A 225 -12.15 -7.11 -23.70
N TYR A 226 -11.71 -8.18 -23.01
CA TYR A 226 -11.23 -9.39 -23.67
C TYR A 226 -12.35 -10.07 -24.48
N PRO A 227 -12.02 -10.72 -25.61
CA PRO A 227 -13.03 -11.40 -26.42
C PRO A 227 -13.53 -12.68 -25.72
N ALA A 228 -14.79 -13.03 -25.99
CA ALA A 228 -15.36 -14.31 -25.58
C ALA A 228 -14.49 -15.49 -26.08
N PRO A 229 -14.35 -16.59 -25.30
CA PRO A 229 -15.10 -16.93 -24.09
C PRO A 229 -14.48 -16.41 -22.77
N LEU A 230 -13.45 -15.54 -22.84
CA LEU A 230 -12.83 -15.00 -21.63
C LEU A 230 -13.77 -14.04 -20.92
N PRO A 231 -13.69 -13.94 -19.56
CA PRO A 231 -14.29 -12.83 -18.83
C PRO A 231 -13.80 -11.48 -19.36
N ALA A 232 -14.62 -10.43 -19.27
CA ALA A 232 -14.30 -9.11 -19.82
C ALA A 232 -12.98 -8.53 -19.27
N ASN A 233 -12.68 -8.81 -18.00
CA ASN A 233 -11.45 -8.42 -17.31
C ASN A 233 -10.26 -9.37 -17.54
N GLY A 234 -10.40 -10.44 -18.34
CA GLY A 234 -9.34 -11.43 -18.57
C GLY A 234 -9.06 -12.36 -17.37
N GLY A 235 -9.82 -12.23 -16.28
CA GLY A 235 -9.64 -13.01 -15.04
C GLY A 235 -8.42 -12.59 -14.20
N LEU A 236 -8.17 -13.35 -13.13
CA LEU A 236 -7.18 -13.03 -12.08
C LEU A 236 -5.74 -12.83 -12.61
N ALA A 237 -5.37 -13.52 -13.69
CA ALA A 237 -4.04 -13.39 -14.28
C ALA A 237 -3.79 -12.00 -14.90
N ASN A 238 -4.85 -11.36 -15.40
CA ASN A 238 -4.75 -10.04 -16.03
C ASN A 238 -4.76 -8.90 -15.00
N GLU A 239 -5.52 -9.03 -13.91
CA GLU A 239 -5.60 -8.01 -12.83
C GLU A 239 -4.24 -7.70 -12.19
N ASN A 240 -3.33 -8.69 -12.16
CA ASN A 240 -1.98 -8.52 -11.63
C ASN A 240 -0.95 -7.98 -12.66
N GLN A 241 -1.35 -7.74 -13.92
CA GLN A 241 -0.44 -7.34 -15.01
C GLN A 241 -0.68 -5.92 -15.56
N LEU A 242 -1.81 -5.27 -15.22
CA LEU A 242 -2.33 -4.14 -15.98
C LEU A 242 -1.53 -2.82 -15.93
N ASN A 243 -0.40 -2.72 -15.22
CA ASN A 243 0.42 -1.50 -15.22
C ASN A 243 1.71 -1.57 -16.04
N ALA A 244 2.07 -2.72 -16.63
CA ALA A 244 3.30 -2.84 -17.43
C ALA A 244 3.13 -2.46 -18.92
N GLY A 245 1.91 -2.11 -19.36
CA GLY A 245 1.54 -2.09 -20.79
C GLY A 245 1.08 -0.75 -21.39
N TYR A 246 0.79 0.28 -20.59
CA TYR A 246 0.32 1.57 -21.12
C TYR A 246 1.47 2.56 -21.30
N SER A 247 2.49 2.18 -22.07
CA SER A 247 3.29 3.16 -22.81
C SER A 247 2.65 3.32 -24.18
N GLY A 248 2.12 4.52 -24.43
CA GLY A 248 1.41 4.85 -25.66
C GLY A 248 2.26 4.57 -26.90
N ARG A 249 1.58 4.08 -27.94
CA ARG A 249 1.93 4.46 -29.32
C ARG A 249 1.21 5.76 -29.65
#